data_AF-A0A8J3XNE2-F1
#
_entry.id   AF-A0A8J3XNE2-F1
#
_cell.length_a   1.000
_cell.length_b   1.000
_cell.length_c   1.000
_cell.angle_alpha   90.00
_cell.angle_beta   90.00
_cell.angle_gamma   90.00
#
_symmetry.space_group_name_H-M   'P 1'
#
loop_
_entity.id
_entity.type
_entity.pdbx_description
1 polymer ?
#
loop_
_entity_poly.entity_id
_entity_poly.type
_entity_poly.pdbx_seq_one_letter_code
_entity_poly.pdbx_strand_id
1 'polypeptide(L)'
;MRRVIERWSRDQVLSLAPDAASQKAATGVSAPGKWSGSGALPDVVWGECKGSGATPYRACVDLSEPAYKCSCPSRKFPCKHALGLLLLWASDGVPDGGEPAGWAAEWLEQRRSRADKQEKQEKQEKRDGRERSAPAKAARSSGGSAQRETRVSAGLSELERWLTDQIAQGIAGAPQTGLADWDELGRRLVDAQAPGVAGSVSRLSRVLGEEDWPGLLLEEYALIHLLAVAHRRTAELPAGLAETVRSRVGFPITREDVLATPWVRDEWDVVGGRDEEQDRLVARRIWMQGRATGRVALVLSFAPIGQALDASLVTGTAVDASLAYYPGASPLRAVVAERHGPVAAARPAGTRLSQVPGRIAEVLAGDPWADSWPVVLEGVIPSKESLMDEDGNGLPLHPAGGALWRLLAVSGGHPVTVAAEWTPRGSRPLTVWDEESQVVRL
;
A
#
# COMPACT_ATOMS: atom_id res chain seq x y z
N MET A 1 -36.95 -7.97 -1.69
CA MET A 1 -35.65 -7.72 -2.35
C MET A 1 -34.65 -8.72 -1.80
N ARG A 2 -34.18 -9.70 -2.59
CA ARG A 2 -33.01 -10.51 -2.20
C ARG A 2 -31.83 -9.56 -2.17
N ARG A 3 -31.14 -9.38 -1.04
CA ARG A 3 -29.83 -8.72 -1.03
C ARG A 3 -28.92 -9.56 -1.92
N VAL A 4 -28.46 -8.99 -3.03
CA VAL A 4 -27.43 -9.62 -3.86
C VAL A 4 -26.16 -9.64 -3.03
N ILE A 5 -25.58 -10.83 -2.83
CA ILE A 5 -24.26 -10.96 -2.21
C ILE A 5 -23.26 -10.55 -3.29
N GLU A 6 -22.63 -9.39 -3.14
CA GLU A 6 -21.57 -8.95 -4.05
C GLU A 6 -20.33 -9.82 -3.81
N ARG A 7 -19.99 -10.65 -4.80
CA ARG A 7 -18.92 -11.63 -4.68
C ARG A 7 -17.58 -11.03 -5.09
N TRP A 8 -16.52 -11.44 -4.41
CA TRP A 8 -15.17 -11.05 -4.81
C TRP A 8 -14.78 -11.74 -6.11
N SER A 9 -14.09 -11.03 -6.98
CA SER A 9 -13.48 -11.60 -8.17
C SER A 9 -12.35 -12.55 -7.82
N ARG A 10 -12.06 -13.49 -8.72
CA ARG A 10 -10.93 -14.41 -8.60
C ARG A 10 -9.61 -13.68 -8.28
N ASP A 11 -9.37 -12.55 -8.92
CA ASP A 11 -8.13 -11.79 -8.77
C ASP A 11 -8.04 -11.10 -7.39
N GLN A 12 -9.17 -10.60 -6.85
CA GLN A 12 -9.23 -10.11 -5.48
C GLN A 12 -8.82 -11.21 -4.50
N VAL A 13 -9.37 -12.42 -4.65
CA VAL A 13 -9.04 -13.57 -3.79
C VAL A 13 -7.57 -13.97 -3.89
N LEU A 14 -7.01 -14.07 -5.10
CA LEU A 14 -5.63 -14.49 -5.31
C LEU A 14 -4.61 -13.48 -4.79
N SER A 15 -4.97 -12.18 -4.72
CA SER A 15 -4.11 -11.14 -4.14
C SER A 15 -3.89 -11.31 -2.64
N LEU A 16 -4.80 -12.02 -1.94
CA LEU A 16 -4.69 -12.32 -0.52
C LEU A 16 -3.68 -13.44 -0.24
N ALA A 17 -3.27 -14.19 -1.27
CA ALA A 17 -2.40 -15.32 -1.08
C ALA A 17 -1.00 -14.89 -0.63
N PRO A 18 -0.38 -15.62 0.33
CA PRO A 18 0.92 -15.28 0.87
C PRO A 18 2.08 -15.56 -0.11
N ASP A 19 1.86 -16.40 -1.12
CA ASP A 19 2.82 -16.71 -2.18
C ASP A 19 2.15 -17.41 -3.38
N ALA A 20 2.87 -17.50 -4.50
CA ALA A 20 2.41 -18.15 -5.73
C ALA A 20 2.10 -19.66 -5.54
N ALA A 21 2.83 -20.35 -4.66
CA ALA A 21 2.57 -21.75 -4.34
C ALA A 21 1.19 -21.92 -3.66
N SER A 22 0.81 -20.98 -2.79
CA SER A 22 -0.48 -20.93 -2.13
C SER A 22 -1.60 -20.61 -3.10
N GLN A 23 -1.38 -19.72 -4.08
CA GLN A 23 -2.35 -19.46 -5.18
C GLN A 23 -2.64 -20.73 -5.99
N LYS A 24 -1.58 -21.43 -6.41
CA LYS A 24 -1.71 -22.69 -7.16
C LYS A 24 -2.42 -23.77 -6.34
N ALA A 25 -2.03 -23.93 -5.08
CA ALA A 25 -2.64 -24.89 -4.17
C ALA A 25 -4.12 -24.59 -3.88
N ALA A 26 -4.47 -23.30 -3.69
CA ALA A 26 -5.83 -22.84 -3.49
C ALA A 26 -6.72 -23.14 -4.71
N THR A 27 -6.23 -22.85 -5.92
CA THR A 27 -6.93 -23.18 -7.17
C THR A 27 -7.20 -24.69 -7.24
N GLY A 28 -6.22 -25.52 -6.90
CA GLY A 28 -6.38 -26.97 -6.89
C GLY A 28 -7.42 -27.49 -5.89
N VAL A 29 -7.73 -26.76 -4.82
CA VAL A 29 -8.76 -27.15 -3.84
C VAL A 29 -10.10 -26.45 -4.04
N SER A 30 -10.22 -25.48 -4.96
CA SER A 30 -11.45 -24.72 -5.23
C SER A 30 -12.54 -25.48 -6.02
N ALA A 31 -12.32 -26.76 -6.37
CA ALA A 31 -13.30 -27.55 -7.11
C ALA A 31 -14.53 -27.90 -6.25
N PRO A 32 -15.77 -27.74 -6.74
CA PRO A 32 -16.99 -27.98 -5.95
C PRO A 32 -17.03 -29.35 -5.25
N GLY A 33 -16.61 -30.42 -5.93
CA GLY A 33 -16.60 -31.78 -5.36
C GLY A 33 -15.62 -32.02 -4.20
N LYS A 34 -14.77 -31.03 -3.86
CA LYS A 34 -13.90 -31.07 -2.67
C LYS A 34 -14.53 -30.43 -1.44
N TRP A 35 -15.67 -29.76 -1.61
CA TRP A 35 -16.33 -29.01 -0.55
C TRP A 35 -17.68 -29.63 -0.20
N SER A 36 -18.02 -29.55 1.07
CA SER A 36 -19.30 -29.97 1.62
C SER A 36 -19.69 -29.05 2.77
N GLY A 37 -20.97 -29.04 3.14
CA GLY A 37 -21.47 -28.20 4.24
C GLY A 37 -21.15 -26.72 4.05
N SER A 38 -21.04 -26.26 2.80
CA SER A 38 -20.73 -24.88 2.45
C SER A 38 -21.98 -24.03 2.38
N GLY A 39 -21.83 -22.76 2.70
CA GLY A 39 -22.88 -21.76 2.60
C GLY A 39 -22.30 -20.36 2.66
N ALA A 40 -23.08 -19.39 2.21
CA ALA A 40 -22.72 -17.99 2.21
C ALA A 40 -23.87 -17.12 2.73
N LEU A 41 -23.55 -16.21 3.63
CA LEU A 41 -24.37 -15.07 4.02
C LEU A 41 -23.66 -13.78 3.56
N PRO A 42 -24.32 -12.61 3.60
CA PRO A 42 -23.73 -11.36 3.13
C PRO A 42 -22.37 -11.01 3.78
N ASP A 43 -22.15 -11.42 5.03
CA ASP A 43 -20.96 -11.10 5.83
C ASP A 43 -20.03 -12.30 6.06
N VAL A 44 -20.39 -13.52 5.62
CA VAL A 44 -19.58 -14.72 5.90
C VAL A 44 -19.73 -15.79 4.83
N VAL A 45 -18.62 -16.47 4.54
CA VAL A 45 -18.62 -17.72 3.77
C VAL A 45 -17.95 -18.84 4.57
N TRP A 46 -18.55 -20.03 4.56
CA TRP A 46 -18.01 -21.20 5.27
C TRP A 46 -18.08 -22.46 4.41
N GLY A 47 -17.28 -23.46 4.77
CA GLY A 47 -17.36 -24.79 4.18
C GLY A 47 -16.34 -25.77 4.75
N GLU A 48 -16.56 -27.04 4.43
CA GLU A 48 -15.70 -28.15 4.83
C GLU A 48 -14.97 -28.73 3.62
N CYS A 49 -13.65 -28.56 3.56
CA CYS A 49 -12.79 -29.05 2.49
C CYS A 49 -12.30 -30.46 2.79
N LYS A 50 -12.50 -31.40 1.87
CA LYS A 50 -11.93 -32.74 1.93
C LYS A 50 -10.39 -32.67 1.89
N GLY A 51 -9.76 -33.06 2.99
CA GLY A 51 -8.31 -33.08 3.16
C GLY A 51 -7.71 -34.47 2.92
N SER A 52 -6.41 -34.60 3.23
CA SER A 52 -5.70 -35.88 3.24
C SER A 52 -5.98 -36.73 4.50
N GLY A 53 -6.69 -36.18 5.48
CA GLY A 53 -7.07 -36.87 6.72
C GLY A 53 -8.53 -37.33 6.72
N ALA A 54 -8.93 -38.04 7.78
CA ALA A 54 -10.29 -38.55 7.96
C ALA A 54 -11.34 -37.44 8.20
N THR A 55 -10.93 -36.33 8.82
CA THR A 55 -11.80 -35.18 9.09
C THR A 55 -11.60 -34.07 8.06
N PRO A 56 -12.67 -33.53 7.46
CA PRO A 56 -12.59 -32.35 6.60
C PRO A 56 -12.02 -31.13 7.34
N TYR A 57 -11.28 -30.29 6.61
CA TYR A 57 -10.83 -29.00 7.13
C TYR A 57 -11.96 -27.98 7.04
N ARG A 58 -12.33 -27.41 8.19
CA ARG A 58 -13.35 -26.36 8.29
C ARG A 58 -12.72 -25.02 7.99
N ALA A 59 -13.23 -24.31 6.99
CA ALA A 59 -12.78 -22.98 6.62
C ALA A 59 -13.96 -22.00 6.71
N CYS A 60 -13.73 -20.85 7.31
CA CYS A 60 -14.69 -19.76 7.40
C CYS A 60 -13.97 -18.43 7.19
N VAL A 61 -14.62 -17.54 6.44
CA VAL A 61 -14.10 -16.22 6.11
C VAL A 61 -15.19 -15.19 6.41
N ASP A 62 -14.84 -14.23 7.24
CA ASP A 62 -15.61 -13.00 7.46
C ASP A 62 -15.33 -12.08 6.28
N LEU A 63 -16.38 -11.67 5.56
CA LEU A 63 -16.30 -10.83 4.37
C LEU A 63 -16.41 -9.33 4.70
N SER A 64 -16.89 -9.01 5.90
CA SER A 64 -17.11 -7.63 6.35
C SER A 64 -15.81 -6.98 6.82
N GLU A 65 -15.10 -7.66 7.70
CA GLU A 65 -13.74 -7.34 8.07
C GLU A 65 -12.86 -8.54 7.72
N PRO A 66 -12.30 -8.58 6.49
CA PRO A 66 -11.63 -9.75 5.93
C PRO A 66 -10.74 -10.48 6.93
N ALA A 67 -11.27 -11.58 7.47
CA ALA A 67 -10.62 -12.39 8.49
C ALA A 67 -10.85 -13.87 8.17
N TYR A 68 -9.82 -14.68 8.44
CA TYR A 68 -9.73 -16.02 7.89
C TYR A 68 -9.52 -17.02 9.01
N LYS A 69 -10.38 -18.03 9.10
CA LYS A 69 -10.24 -19.16 10.01
C LYS A 69 -10.22 -20.46 9.24
N CYS A 70 -9.25 -21.31 9.53
CA CYS A 70 -9.23 -22.68 9.04
C CYS A 70 -8.71 -23.62 10.14
N SER A 71 -9.24 -24.84 10.19
CA SER A 71 -8.75 -25.89 11.11
C SER A 71 -7.48 -26.60 10.64
N CYS A 72 -6.93 -26.26 9.47
CA CYS A 72 -5.71 -26.91 8.96
C CYS A 72 -4.44 -26.44 9.72
N PRO A 73 -3.39 -27.28 9.79
CA PRO A 73 -2.16 -26.97 10.54
C PRO A 73 -1.22 -25.96 9.86
N SER A 74 -1.66 -25.33 8.76
CA SER A 74 -0.86 -24.34 8.03
C SER A 74 -0.55 -23.13 8.91
N ARG A 75 0.68 -22.62 8.84
CA ARG A 75 1.07 -21.33 9.44
C ARG A 75 0.90 -20.14 8.51
N LYS A 76 0.50 -20.39 7.25
CA LYS A 76 0.20 -19.38 6.23
C LYS A 76 -1.27 -19.01 6.29
N PHE A 77 -1.58 -17.73 6.49
CA PHE A 77 -2.94 -17.19 6.62
C PHE A 77 -3.12 -15.94 5.75
N PRO A 78 -4.06 -15.92 4.79
CA PRO A 78 -5.01 -16.98 4.44
C PRO A 78 -4.34 -18.27 3.94
N CYS A 79 -4.81 -19.43 4.39
CA CYS A 79 -4.30 -20.72 3.93
C CYS A 79 -4.94 -21.14 2.60
N LYS A 80 -4.41 -22.17 1.95
CA LYS A 80 -4.97 -22.70 0.69
C LYS A 80 -6.46 -23.06 0.77
N HIS A 81 -6.98 -23.46 1.93
CA HIS A 81 -8.39 -23.81 2.10
C HIS A 81 -9.27 -22.56 2.23
N ALA A 82 -8.86 -21.55 3.00
CA ALA A 82 -9.58 -20.29 3.06
C ALA A 82 -9.62 -19.60 1.68
N LEU A 83 -8.49 -19.56 0.98
CA LEU A 83 -8.42 -19.07 -0.40
C LEU A 83 -9.25 -19.94 -1.36
N GLY A 84 -9.20 -21.27 -1.21
CA GLY A 84 -9.98 -22.19 -2.04
C GLY A 84 -11.49 -22.04 -1.86
N LEU A 85 -11.96 -21.78 -0.64
CA LEU A 85 -13.35 -21.48 -0.33
C LEU A 85 -13.79 -20.18 -1.00
N LEU A 86 -12.97 -19.13 -0.87
CA LEU A 86 -13.25 -17.84 -1.51
C LEU A 86 -13.26 -17.96 -3.04
N LEU A 87 -12.37 -18.75 -3.64
CA LEU A 87 -12.35 -19.01 -5.09
C LEU A 87 -13.58 -19.80 -5.56
N LEU A 88 -14.02 -20.77 -4.76
CA LEU A 88 -15.26 -21.50 -5.01
C LEU A 88 -16.46 -20.55 -4.94
N TRP A 89 -16.51 -19.70 -3.91
CA TRP A 89 -17.57 -18.70 -3.73
C TRP A 89 -17.59 -17.68 -4.88
N ALA A 90 -16.42 -17.13 -5.25
CA ALA A 90 -16.22 -16.22 -6.37
C ALA A 90 -16.66 -16.80 -7.73
N SER A 91 -16.81 -18.12 -7.83
CA SER A 91 -17.24 -18.84 -9.04
C SER A 91 -18.65 -19.42 -8.92
N ASP A 92 -19.49 -18.85 -8.04
CA ASP A 92 -20.87 -19.30 -7.76
C ASP A 92 -21.01 -20.75 -7.27
N GLY A 93 -19.92 -21.36 -6.81
CA GLY A 93 -19.88 -22.75 -6.36
C GLY A 93 -20.28 -22.95 -4.89
N VAL A 94 -20.55 -21.88 -4.14
CA VAL A 94 -21.07 -21.94 -2.76
C VAL A 94 -22.53 -21.46 -2.76
N PRO A 95 -23.48 -22.25 -2.23
CA PRO A 95 -24.88 -21.86 -2.21
C PRO A 95 -25.13 -20.67 -1.28
N ASP A 96 -26.00 -19.75 -1.71
CA ASP A 96 -26.44 -18.61 -0.90
C ASP A 96 -27.47 -19.05 0.15
N GLY A 97 -27.34 -18.49 1.35
CA GLY A 97 -28.20 -18.79 2.49
C GLY A 97 -27.79 -20.05 3.26
N GLY A 98 -28.69 -20.50 4.12
CA GLY A 98 -28.43 -21.55 5.11
C GLY A 98 -28.08 -21.00 6.49
N GLU A 99 -28.21 -21.85 7.51
CA GLU A 99 -27.72 -21.54 8.85
C GLU A 99 -26.22 -21.82 8.90
N PRO A 100 -25.39 -20.88 9.38
CA PRO A 100 -23.97 -21.14 9.59
C PRO A 100 -23.81 -22.37 10.48
N ALA A 101 -22.92 -23.29 10.08
CA ALA A 101 -22.61 -24.44 10.91
C ALA A 101 -22.18 -23.96 12.31
N GLY A 102 -22.51 -24.72 13.37
CA GLY A 102 -22.31 -24.25 14.76
C GLY A 102 -20.90 -23.72 15.04
N TRP A 103 -19.87 -24.35 14.47
CA TRP A 103 -18.48 -23.90 14.59
C TRP A 103 -18.18 -22.57 13.88
N ALA A 104 -18.89 -22.25 12.79
CA ALA A 104 -18.76 -20.98 12.07
C ALA A 104 -19.50 -19.87 12.82
N ALA A 105 -20.70 -20.15 13.33
CA ALA A 105 -21.47 -19.24 14.16
C ALA A 105 -20.72 -18.89 15.46
N GLU A 106 -20.19 -19.89 16.17
CA GLU A 106 -19.38 -19.70 17.37
C GLU A 106 -18.15 -18.81 17.11
N TRP A 107 -17.49 -19.01 15.97
CA TRP A 107 -16.32 -18.20 15.61
C TRP A 107 -16.69 -16.74 15.35
N LEU A 108 -17.79 -16.47 14.65
CA LEU A 108 -18.29 -15.11 14.43
C LEU A 108 -18.70 -14.43 15.74
N GLU A 109 -19.41 -15.14 16.62
CA GLU A 109 -19.83 -14.61 17.92
C GLU A 109 -18.63 -14.31 18.83
N GLN A 110 -17.61 -15.17 18.83
CA GLN A 110 -16.35 -14.91 19.52
C GLN A 110 -15.64 -13.68 18.96
N ARG A 111 -15.73 -13.41 17.64
CA ARG A 111 -15.17 -12.18 17.05
C ARG A 111 -15.95 -10.95 17.47
N ARG A 112 -17.28 -10.96 17.34
CA ARG A 112 -18.16 -9.84 17.75
C ARG A 112 -17.97 -9.49 19.22
N SER A 113 -17.99 -10.49 20.10
CA SER A 113 -17.76 -10.28 21.54
C SER A 113 -16.35 -9.79 21.90
N ARG A 114 -15.32 -10.14 21.09
CA ARG A 114 -13.96 -9.59 21.25
C ARG A 114 -13.90 -8.13 20.79
N ALA A 115 -14.51 -7.82 19.64
CA ALA A 115 -14.60 -6.45 19.14
C ALA A 115 -15.32 -5.54 20.16
N ASP A 116 -16.46 -5.97 20.70
CA ASP A 116 -17.20 -5.23 21.72
C ASP A 116 -16.41 -5.03 23.02
N LYS A 117 -15.63 -6.03 23.44
CA LYS A 117 -14.76 -5.93 24.63
C LYS A 117 -13.60 -4.97 24.40
N GLN A 118 -12.99 -5.03 23.22
CA GLN A 118 -11.90 -4.14 22.83
C GLN A 118 -12.40 -2.70 22.72
N GLU A 119 -13.56 -2.46 22.11
CA GLU A 119 -14.18 -1.13 22.02
C GLU A 119 -14.51 -0.56 23.41
N LYS A 120 -14.98 -1.40 24.35
CA LYS A 120 -15.23 -1.00 25.74
C LYS A 120 -13.95 -0.70 26.51
N GLN A 121 -12.90 -1.50 26.33
CA GLN A 121 -11.59 -1.26 26.95
C GLN A 121 -10.94 0.00 26.40
N GLU A 122 -10.99 0.23 25.09
CA GLU A 122 -10.44 1.43 24.45
C GLU A 122 -11.22 2.70 24.84
N LYS A 123 -12.56 2.63 25.00
CA LYS A 123 -13.36 3.73 25.55
C LYS A 123 -13.03 4.04 27.01
N GLN A 124 -12.66 3.03 27.79
CA GLN A 124 -12.24 3.19 29.19
C GLN A 124 -10.81 3.74 29.28
N GLU A 125 -9.87 3.23 28.48
CA GLU A 125 -8.49 3.73 28.40
C GLU A 125 -8.42 5.14 27.80
N LYS A 126 -9.27 5.51 26.83
CA LYS A 126 -9.39 6.90 26.34
C LYS A 126 -9.94 7.86 27.40
N ARG A 127 -10.74 7.38 28.36
CA ARG A 127 -11.22 8.18 29.51
C ARG A 127 -10.11 8.34 30.57
N ASP A 128 -9.43 7.26 30.92
CA ASP A 128 -8.39 7.26 31.96
C ASP A 128 -7.05 7.86 31.47
N GLY A 129 -6.77 7.77 30.16
CA GLY A 129 -5.55 8.27 29.52
C GLY A 129 -5.53 9.78 29.28
N ARG A 130 -6.71 10.45 29.26
CA ARG A 130 -6.83 11.91 29.13
C ARG A 130 -6.38 12.65 30.39
N GLU A 131 -6.30 11.97 31.53
CA GLU A 131 -5.81 12.53 32.81
C GLU A 131 -4.31 12.28 33.07
N ARG A 132 -3.62 11.42 32.30
CA ARG A 132 -2.24 10.99 32.62
C ARG A 132 -1.15 11.32 31.59
N SER A 133 -1.46 12.01 30.50
CA SER A 133 -0.51 12.16 29.38
C SER A 133 -0.08 13.62 29.08
N ALA A 134 0.61 14.25 30.04
CA ALA A 134 1.76 15.15 29.80
C ALA A 134 2.45 15.45 31.16
N PRO A 135 3.79 15.53 31.30
CA PRO A 135 4.90 15.30 30.36
C PRO A 135 6.01 14.42 30.99
N ALA A 136 6.13 13.13 30.62
CA ALA A 136 7.19 12.25 31.19
C ALA A 136 8.12 11.59 30.17
N LYS A 137 7.85 11.68 28.86
CA LYS A 137 8.71 11.09 27.81
C LYS A 137 9.63 12.08 27.08
N ALA A 138 9.42 13.39 27.23
CA ALA A 138 10.24 14.41 26.56
C ALA A 138 11.69 14.52 27.11
N ALA A 139 11.96 14.01 28.31
CA ALA A 139 13.24 14.25 29.00
C ALA A 139 14.32 13.15 28.78
N ARG A 140 13.99 11.99 28.20
CA ARG A 140 14.95 10.87 28.03
C ARG A 140 15.51 10.72 26.60
N SER A 141 15.10 11.54 25.64
CA SER A 141 15.49 11.45 24.21
C SER A 141 16.44 12.57 23.73
N SER A 142 16.67 13.63 24.52
CA SER A 142 17.37 14.83 24.05
C SER A 142 18.86 14.61 23.72
N GLY A 143 19.57 13.79 24.49
CA GLY A 143 21.01 13.54 24.27
C GLY A 143 21.31 12.69 23.02
N GLY A 144 20.54 11.63 22.78
CA GLY A 144 20.70 10.77 21.60
C GLY A 144 20.21 11.41 20.31
N SER A 145 19.18 12.26 20.39
CA SER A 145 18.65 12.99 19.23
C SER A 145 19.65 14.04 18.73
N ALA A 146 20.27 14.81 19.63
CA ALA A 146 21.23 15.85 19.24
C ALA A 146 22.49 15.26 18.61
N GLN A 147 23.04 14.18 19.18
CA GLN A 147 24.23 13.52 18.62
C GLN A 147 23.96 12.92 17.23
N ARG A 148 22.77 12.34 17.03
CA ARG A 148 22.33 11.87 15.71
C ARG A 148 22.25 13.01 14.71
N GLU A 149 21.62 14.12 15.09
CA GLU A 149 21.49 15.30 14.23
C GLU A 149 22.85 15.81 13.75
N THR A 150 23.85 15.85 14.64
CA THR A 150 25.22 16.23 14.28
C THR A 150 25.87 15.25 13.30
N ARG A 151 25.73 13.94 13.53
CA ARG A 151 26.30 12.91 12.62
C ARG A 151 25.68 12.98 11.24
N VAL A 152 24.36 13.10 11.18
CA VAL A 152 23.60 13.24 9.93
C VAL A 152 24.05 14.50 9.18
N SER A 153 24.11 15.63 9.88
CA SER A 153 24.50 16.91 9.26
C SER A 153 25.93 16.88 8.71
N ALA A 154 26.86 16.24 9.42
CA ALA A 154 28.23 16.04 8.94
C ALA A 154 28.27 15.14 7.69
N GLY A 155 27.55 14.02 7.70
CA GLY A 155 27.47 13.10 6.57
C GLY A 155 26.86 13.74 5.33
N LEU A 156 25.77 14.51 5.47
CA LEU A 156 25.15 15.22 4.36
C LEU A 156 26.03 16.36 3.82
N SER A 157 26.83 17.00 4.68
CA SER A 157 27.81 18.01 4.24
C SER A 157 28.98 17.40 3.47
N GLU A 158 29.36 16.14 3.75
CA GLU A 158 30.32 15.39 2.92
C GLU A 158 29.70 14.97 1.59
N LEU A 159 28.47 14.49 1.62
CA LEU A 159 27.71 14.14 0.42
C LEU A 159 27.56 15.31 -0.55
N GLU A 160 27.24 16.52 -0.07
CA GLU A 160 27.14 17.71 -0.94
C GLU A 160 28.47 18.03 -1.64
N ARG A 161 29.58 17.95 -0.91
CA ARG A 161 30.92 18.17 -1.48
C ARG A 161 31.23 17.10 -2.53
N TRP A 162 30.98 15.84 -2.18
CA TRP A 162 31.18 14.73 -3.11
C TRP A 162 30.34 14.89 -4.38
N LEU A 163 29.05 15.22 -4.28
CA LEU A 163 28.18 15.47 -5.44
C LEU A 163 28.70 16.63 -6.30
N THR A 164 29.13 17.73 -5.65
CA THR A 164 29.72 18.89 -6.36
C THR A 164 30.97 18.50 -7.13
N ASP A 165 31.84 17.68 -6.53
CA ASP A 165 33.06 17.19 -7.16
C ASP A 165 32.74 16.27 -8.35
N GLN A 166 31.73 15.40 -8.24
CA GLN A 166 31.29 14.55 -9.36
C GLN A 166 30.80 15.38 -10.55
N ILE A 167 30.01 16.44 -10.30
CA ILE A 167 29.54 17.33 -11.37
C ILE A 167 30.71 18.11 -11.98
N ALA A 168 31.64 18.61 -11.16
CA ALA A 168 32.79 19.37 -11.64
C ALA A 168 33.75 18.53 -12.51
N GLN A 169 33.94 17.25 -12.15
CA GLN A 169 34.77 16.30 -12.91
C GLN A 169 34.06 15.77 -14.16
N GLY A 170 32.72 15.80 -14.15
CA GLY A 170 31.88 15.22 -15.18
C GLY A 170 31.52 13.76 -14.89
N ILE A 171 30.31 13.36 -15.29
CA ILE A 171 29.73 12.05 -14.95
C ILE A 171 30.05 10.94 -15.95
N ALA A 172 30.82 11.22 -17.00
CA ALA A 172 31.10 10.25 -18.08
C ALA A 172 31.83 8.97 -17.57
N GLY A 173 32.57 9.09 -16.47
CA GLY A 173 33.26 7.96 -15.82
C GLY A 173 32.37 7.11 -14.89
N ALA A 174 31.13 7.54 -14.60
CA ALA A 174 30.24 6.86 -13.66
C ALA A 174 29.99 5.36 -13.99
N PRO A 175 29.89 4.92 -15.26
CA PRO A 175 29.77 3.49 -15.57
C PRO A 175 30.99 2.65 -15.16
N GLN A 176 32.16 3.25 -14.98
CA GLN A 176 33.41 2.55 -14.66
C GLN A 176 33.68 2.54 -13.15
N THR A 177 33.52 3.67 -12.46
CA THR A 177 33.86 3.79 -11.03
C THR A 177 32.66 3.92 -10.11
N GLY A 178 31.51 4.34 -10.64
CA GLY A 178 30.34 4.77 -9.87
C GLY A 178 29.82 3.70 -8.92
N LEU A 179 29.76 2.43 -9.33
CA LEU A 179 29.28 1.36 -8.44
C LEU A 179 30.08 1.25 -7.14
N ALA A 180 31.41 1.27 -7.23
CA ALA A 180 32.27 1.19 -6.05
C ALA A 180 32.20 2.48 -5.22
N ASP A 181 32.15 3.64 -5.87
CA ASP A 181 32.06 4.95 -5.22
C ASP A 181 30.73 5.09 -4.45
N TRP A 182 29.62 4.67 -5.05
CA TRP A 182 28.28 4.72 -4.46
C TRP A 182 28.12 3.73 -3.31
N ASP A 183 28.71 2.54 -3.39
CA ASP A 183 28.70 1.57 -2.29
C ASP A 183 29.43 2.11 -1.04
N GLU A 184 30.62 2.69 -1.23
CA GLU A 184 31.37 3.30 -0.13
C GLU A 184 30.65 4.54 0.43
N LEU A 185 30.10 5.39 -0.44
CA LEU A 185 29.29 6.54 -0.02
C LEU A 185 28.06 6.12 0.78
N GLY A 186 27.35 5.07 0.32
CA GLY A 186 26.21 4.50 1.02
C GLY A 186 26.59 4.00 2.41
N ARG A 187 27.73 3.31 2.55
CA ARG A 187 28.25 2.83 3.84
C ARG A 187 28.54 3.99 4.80
N ARG A 188 29.17 5.06 4.31
CA ARG A 188 29.42 6.29 5.10
C ARG A 188 28.13 6.98 5.55
N LEU A 189 27.11 7.02 4.69
CA LEU A 189 25.81 7.60 5.03
C LEU A 189 25.07 6.77 6.10
N VAL A 190 25.22 5.45 6.07
CA VAL A 190 24.72 4.57 7.15
C VAL A 190 25.46 4.85 8.46
N ASP A 191 26.79 4.96 8.43
CA ASP A 191 27.61 5.32 9.60
C ASP A 191 27.24 6.72 10.14
N ALA A 192 26.88 7.65 9.26
CA ALA A 192 26.36 8.98 9.58
C ALA A 192 24.91 8.99 10.08
N GLN A 193 24.22 7.84 10.12
CA GLN A 193 22.82 7.69 10.53
C GLN A 193 21.79 8.34 9.60
N ALA A 194 22.09 8.41 8.30
CA ALA A 194 21.22 8.88 7.22
C ALA A 194 20.80 7.74 6.26
N PRO A 195 20.11 6.68 6.75
CA PRO A 195 19.82 5.49 5.96
C PRO A 195 18.88 5.74 4.78
N GLY A 196 18.00 6.76 4.85
CA GLY A 196 17.12 7.09 3.72
C GLY A 196 17.89 7.67 2.53
N VAL A 197 18.94 8.45 2.80
CA VAL A 197 19.84 8.96 1.77
C VAL A 197 20.75 7.87 1.23
N ALA A 198 21.28 7.00 2.11
CA ALA A 198 22.03 5.81 1.68
C ALA A 198 21.22 4.91 0.72
N GLY A 199 19.94 4.69 1.03
CA GLY A 199 19.03 3.96 0.15
C GLY A 199 18.77 4.67 -1.18
N SER A 200 18.86 6.00 -1.23
CA SER A 200 18.74 6.76 -2.48
C SER A 200 20.00 6.63 -3.33
N VAL A 201 21.18 6.68 -2.70
CA VAL A 201 22.47 6.42 -3.37
C VAL A 201 22.54 5.01 -3.95
N SER A 202 22.06 3.99 -3.23
CA SER A 202 22.11 2.60 -3.74
C SER A 202 21.26 2.38 -5.00
N ARG A 203 20.21 3.21 -5.21
CA ARG A 203 19.35 3.15 -6.40
C ARG A 203 19.97 3.76 -7.65
N LEU A 204 21.03 4.58 -7.53
CA LEU A 204 21.72 5.21 -8.66
C LEU A 204 22.23 4.17 -9.68
N SER A 205 22.65 2.99 -9.19
CA SER A 205 23.08 1.87 -10.02
C SER A 205 22.05 1.43 -11.06
N ARG A 206 20.76 1.60 -10.77
CA ARG A 206 19.66 1.22 -11.67
C ARG A 206 19.58 2.14 -12.89
N VAL A 207 20.01 3.38 -12.74
CA VAL A 207 19.93 4.39 -13.80
C VAL A 207 20.91 4.08 -14.94
N LEU A 208 22.05 3.47 -14.65
CA LEU A 208 23.08 3.14 -15.65
C LEU A 208 22.61 2.17 -16.74
N GLY A 209 21.50 1.45 -16.52
CA GLY A 209 20.91 0.55 -17.51
C GLY A 209 20.01 1.25 -18.54
N GLU A 210 19.73 2.53 -18.36
CA GLU A 210 18.80 3.29 -19.20
C GLU A 210 19.52 3.98 -20.39
N GLU A 211 18.79 4.22 -21.48
CA GLU A 211 19.35 4.89 -22.67
C GLU A 211 19.85 6.31 -22.35
N ASP A 212 19.06 7.09 -21.63
CA ASP A 212 19.42 8.42 -21.12
C ASP A 212 19.93 8.39 -19.67
N TRP A 213 20.77 7.40 -19.36
CA TRP A 213 21.38 7.33 -18.02
C TRP A 213 22.09 8.63 -17.58
N PRO A 214 22.73 9.45 -18.44
CA PRO A 214 23.40 10.67 -17.98
C PRO A 214 22.40 11.70 -17.44
N GLY A 215 21.30 11.95 -18.17
CA GLY A 215 20.26 12.88 -17.72
C GLY A 215 19.62 12.42 -16.42
N LEU A 216 19.24 11.14 -16.36
CA LEU A 216 18.63 10.55 -15.18
C LEU A 216 19.56 10.54 -13.96
N LEU A 217 20.87 10.32 -14.16
CA LEU A 217 21.85 10.37 -13.07
C LEU A 217 21.98 11.79 -12.52
N LEU A 218 21.96 12.81 -13.39
CA LEU A 218 21.97 14.21 -12.96
C LEU A 218 20.71 14.57 -12.17
N GLU A 219 19.54 14.08 -12.59
CA GLU A 219 18.28 14.27 -11.86
C GLU A 219 18.35 13.66 -10.46
N GLU A 220 18.81 12.42 -10.33
CA GLU A 220 18.98 11.77 -9.02
C GLU A 220 20.01 12.50 -8.15
N TYR A 221 21.15 12.92 -8.71
CA TYR A 221 22.14 13.74 -8.00
C TYR A 221 21.54 15.07 -7.53
N ALA A 222 20.75 15.74 -8.37
CA ALA A 222 20.09 16.99 -8.03
C ALA A 222 19.09 16.81 -6.88
N LEU A 223 18.28 15.73 -6.90
CA LEU A 223 17.33 15.41 -5.83
C LEU A 223 18.04 15.08 -4.52
N ILE A 224 19.13 14.30 -4.56
CA ILE A 224 19.93 13.98 -3.37
C ILE A 224 20.59 15.26 -2.81
N HIS A 225 21.17 16.09 -3.67
CA HIS A 225 21.75 17.38 -3.28
C HIS A 225 20.68 18.31 -2.66
N LEU A 226 19.51 18.40 -3.28
CA LEU A 226 18.39 19.19 -2.77
C LEU A 226 17.99 18.73 -1.35
N LEU A 227 17.99 17.42 -1.09
CA LEU A 227 17.69 16.87 0.24
C LEU A 227 18.73 17.27 1.28
N ALA A 228 20.02 17.23 0.93
CA ALA A 228 21.09 17.66 1.82
C ALA A 228 21.00 19.17 2.14
N VAL A 229 20.76 20.00 1.11
CA VAL A 229 20.53 21.45 1.29
C VAL A 229 19.30 21.72 2.15
N ALA A 230 18.19 21.01 1.91
CA ALA A 230 16.97 21.15 2.70
C ALA A 230 17.19 20.75 4.16
N HIS A 231 17.93 19.67 4.42
CA HIS A 231 18.32 19.26 5.76
C HIS A 231 19.12 20.35 6.48
N ARG A 232 20.14 20.92 5.82
CA ARG A 232 20.93 22.02 6.39
C ARG A 232 20.07 23.23 6.75
N ARG A 233 19.05 23.53 5.93
CA ARG A 233 18.14 24.68 6.10
C ARG A 233 16.83 24.33 6.81
N THR A 234 16.75 23.18 7.50
CA THR A 234 15.49 22.66 8.08
C THR A 234 14.76 23.70 8.95
N ALA A 235 15.50 24.53 9.71
CA ALA A 235 14.92 25.56 10.58
C ALA A 235 14.18 26.67 9.82
N GLU A 236 14.44 26.84 8.53
CA GLU A 236 13.80 27.82 7.65
C GLU A 236 12.61 27.23 6.87
N LEU A 237 12.41 25.91 6.93
CA LEU A 237 11.38 25.24 6.13
C LEU A 237 10.01 25.29 6.81
N PRO A 238 8.91 25.29 6.03
CA PRO A 238 7.58 25.01 6.57
C PRO A 238 7.57 23.67 7.32
N ALA A 239 6.82 23.60 8.42
CA ALA A 239 6.83 22.44 9.32
C ALA A 239 6.58 21.10 8.59
N GLY A 240 5.63 21.06 7.65
CA GLY A 240 5.37 19.86 6.85
C GLY A 240 6.57 19.43 6.00
N LEU A 241 7.24 20.37 5.34
CA LEU A 241 8.42 20.08 4.52
C LEU A 241 9.63 19.67 5.38
N ALA A 242 9.79 20.27 6.57
CA ALA A 242 10.81 19.83 7.54
C ALA A 242 10.61 18.37 7.95
N GLU A 243 9.36 17.94 8.20
CA GLU A 243 9.05 16.53 8.50
C GLU A 243 9.29 15.61 7.29
N THR A 244 8.95 16.05 6.08
CA THR A 244 9.30 15.33 4.83
C THR A 244 10.81 15.10 4.74
N VAL A 245 11.62 16.14 4.95
CA VAL A 245 13.09 16.07 4.91
C VAL A 245 13.59 15.07 5.95
N ARG A 246 13.11 15.16 7.20
CA ARG A 246 13.49 14.22 8.28
C ARG A 246 13.16 12.77 7.92
N SER A 247 11.95 12.53 7.41
CA SER A 247 11.54 11.19 6.96
C SER A 247 12.44 10.67 5.83
N ARG A 248 12.75 11.50 4.83
CA ARG A 248 13.59 11.13 3.67
C ARG A 248 15.06 10.91 4.01
N VAL A 249 15.58 11.63 5.01
CA VAL A 249 16.91 11.38 5.57
C VAL A 249 16.96 10.04 6.32
N GLY A 250 15.83 9.62 6.89
CA GLY A 250 15.67 8.34 7.58
C GLY A 250 15.58 8.47 9.10
N PHE A 251 15.12 9.62 9.61
CA PHE A 251 14.73 9.73 11.02
C PHE A 251 13.49 8.86 11.27
N PRO A 252 13.53 7.95 12.26
CA PRO A 252 12.44 7.03 12.52
C PRO A 252 11.27 7.77 13.14
N ILE A 253 10.08 7.45 12.65
CA ILE A 253 8.81 7.83 13.26
C ILE A 253 8.13 6.52 13.66
N THR A 254 7.89 6.36 14.95
CA THR A 254 7.29 5.11 15.45
C THR A 254 5.81 5.06 15.12
N ARG A 255 5.24 3.85 15.09
CA ARG A 255 3.80 3.69 14.88
C ARG A 255 3.01 4.38 15.98
N GLU A 256 3.51 4.33 17.22
CA GLU A 256 2.92 4.97 18.39
C GLU A 256 2.87 6.49 18.24
N ASP A 257 3.95 7.12 17.74
CA ASP A 257 3.98 8.57 17.49
C ASP A 257 2.96 8.96 16.42
N VAL A 258 2.83 8.16 15.34
CA VAL A 258 1.81 8.40 14.31
C VAL A 258 0.40 8.26 14.89
N LEU A 259 0.14 7.22 15.68
CA LEU A 259 -1.18 7.02 16.31
C LEU A 259 -1.53 8.12 17.34
N ALA A 260 -0.56 8.86 17.85
CA ALA A 260 -0.78 10.02 18.69
C ALA A 260 -1.16 11.30 17.93
N THR A 261 -1.09 11.30 16.59
CA THR A 261 -1.55 12.42 15.75
C THR A 261 -3.07 12.43 15.57
N PRO A 262 -3.70 13.55 15.15
CA PRO A 262 -5.13 13.57 14.84
C PRO A 262 -5.51 12.57 13.74
N TRP A 263 -6.60 11.84 13.96
CA TRP A 263 -7.09 10.84 13.00
C TRP A 263 -8.10 11.44 12.03
N VAL A 264 -8.08 10.92 10.81
CA VAL A 264 -9.08 11.21 9.78
C VAL A 264 -9.99 9.99 9.65
N ARG A 265 -11.26 10.14 10.04
CA ARG A 265 -12.28 9.12 9.78
C ARG A 265 -12.94 9.39 8.43
N ASP A 266 -13.06 8.35 7.61
CA ASP A 266 -13.77 8.38 6.33
C ASP A 266 -14.24 6.97 5.98
N GLU A 267 -15.08 6.86 4.96
CA GLU A 267 -15.29 5.62 4.21
C GLU A 267 -14.21 5.54 3.13
N TRP A 268 -13.34 4.55 3.24
CA TRP A 268 -12.18 4.43 2.38
C TRP A 268 -12.38 3.33 1.34
N ASP A 269 -12.43 3.71 0.07
CA ASP A 269 -12.35 2.77 -1.05
C ASP A 269 -10.91 2.27 -1.19
N VAL A 270 -10.70 0.95 -1.23
CA VAL A 270 -9.39 0.34 -1.44
C VAL A 270 -9.12 0.27 -2.95
N VAL A 271 -8.54 1.34 -3.49
CA VAL A 271 -8.47 1.57 -4.94
C VAL A 271 -7.34 0.83 -5.65
N GLY A 272 -6.36 0.29 -4.94
CA GLY A 272 -5.26 -0.41 -5.57
C GLY A 272 -4.35 -1.13 -4.58
N GLY A 273 -3.60 -2.11 -5.08
CA GLY A 273 -2.67 -2.87 -4.26
C GLY A 273 -1.52 -3.48 -5.08
N ARG A 274 -0.30 -3.35 -4.58
CA ARG A 274 0.92 -3.88 -5.22
C ARG A 274 1.88 -4.45 -4.18
N ASP A 275 2.47 -5.59 -4.51
CA ASP A 275 3.52 -6.21 -3.72
C ASP A 275 4.87 -5.97 -4.41
N GLU A 276 5.88 -5.63 -3.62
CA GLU A 276 7.24 -5.38 -4.07
C GLU A 276 8.22 -6.15 -3.19
N GLU A 277 9.15 -6.85 -3.82
CA GLU A 277 10.25 -7.51 -3.11
C GLU A 277 11.35 -6.49 -2.82
N GLN A 278 11.76 -6.40 -1.55
CA GLN A 278 12.83 -5.53 -1.06
C GLN A 278 13.80 -6.38 -0.24
N ASP A 279 14.90 -6.81 -0.87
CA ASP A 279 15.93 -7.68 -0.30
C ASP A 279 15.39 -9.00 0.27
N ARG A 280 15.14 -9.04 1.58
CA ARG A 280 14.64 -10.22 2.32
C ARG A 280 13.20 -10.04 2.81
N LEU A 281 12.55 -8.94 2.43
CA LEU A 281 11.20 -8.57 2.80
C LEU A 281 10.33 -8.44 1.55
N VAL A 282 9.04 -8.72 1.70
CA VAL A 282 8.00 -8.33 0.75
C VAL A 282 7.26 -7.15 1.39
N ALA A 283 7.12 -6.06 0.64
CA ALA A 283 6.35 -4.89 1.02
C ALA A 283 5.04 -4.88 0.21
N ARG A 284 3.91 -4.77 0.89
CA ARG A 284 2.59 -4.56 0.29
C ARG A 284 2.21 -3.10 0.43
N ARG A 285 1.94 -2.47 -0.71
CA ARG A 285 1.42 -1.12 -0.87
C ARG A 285 -0.07 -1.21 -1.15
N ILE A 286 -0.90 -0.65 -0.28
CA ILE A 286 -2.35 -0.52 -0.50
C ILE A 286 -2.70 0.96 -0.56
N TRP A 287 -3.34 1.36 -1.67
CA TRP A 287 -3.84 2.71 -1.83
C TRP A 287 -5.33 2.77 -1.54
N MET A 288 -5.74 3.84 -0.87
CA MET A 288 -7.12 4.08 -0.49
C MET A 288 -7.52 5.52 -0.80
N GLN A 289 -8.80 5.74 -1.07
CA GLN A 289 -9.41 7.06 -1.27
C GLN A 289 -10.62 7.22 -0.37
N GLY A 290 -10.65 8.30 0.41
CA GLY A 290 -11.78 8.66 1.26
C GLY A 290 -12.92 9.26 0.45
N ARG A 291 -14.15 8.79 0.65
CA ARG A 291 -15.33 9.23 -0.10
C ARG A 291 -15.77 10.64 0.27
N ALA A 292 -15.77 10.98 1.56
CA ALA A 292 -16.23 12.28 2.02
C ALA A 292 -15.14 13.34 1.90
N THR A 293 -13.89 12.98 2.20
CA THR A 293 -12.77 13.93 2.21
C THR A 293 -12.04 14.03 0.88
N GLY A 294 -12.19 13.05 -0.02
CA GLY A 294 -11.38 12.91 -1.23
C GLY A 294 -9.89 12.64 -0.94
N ARG A 295 -9.53 12.41 0.33
CA ARG A 295 -8.14 12.24 0.76
C ARG A 295 -7.62 10.89 0.31
N VAL A 296 -6.35 10.83 -0.07
CA VAL A 296 -5.68 9.58 -0.43
C VAL A 296 -4.83 9.05 0.73
N ALA A 297 -4.67 7.74 0.80
CA ALA A 297 -3.83 7.08 1.79
C ALA A 297 -3.02 5.94 1.16
N LEU A 298 -1.82 5.72 1.68
CA LEU A 298 -0.98 4.56 1.41
C LEU A 298 -0.75 3.81 2.73
N VAL A 299 -1.26 2.59 2.82
CA VAL A 299 -0.98 1.68 3.93
C VAL A 299 0.10 0.70 3.49
N LEU A 300 1.15 0.57 4.30
CA LEU A 300 2.29 -0.32 4.04
C LEU A 300 2.29 -1.49 5.04
N SER A 301 2.41 -2.69 4.51
CA SER A 301 2.60 -3.91 5.28
C SER A 301 3.87 -4.62 4.85
N PHE A 302 4.64 -5.15 5.79
CA PHE A 302 5.91 -5.82 5.52
C PHE A 302 5.89 -7.23 6.10
N ALA A 303 6.42 -8.19 5.36
CA ALA A 303 6.60 -9.55 5.83
C ALA A 303 7.92 -10.13 5.28
N PRO A 304 8.62 -11.01 6.01
CA PRO A 304 9.71 -11.80 5.44
C PRO A 304 9.23 -12.61 4.23
N ILE A 305 10.12 -12.87 3.27
CA ILE A 305 9.80 -13.68 2.09
C ILE A 305 9.19 -15.04 2.50
N GLY A 306 8.03 -15.37 1.91
CA GLY A 306 7.28 -16.59 2.18
C GLY A 306 6.39 -16.56 3.44
N GLN A 307 6.36 -15.45 4.17
CA GLN A 307 5.37 -15.19 5.22
C GLN A 307 4.17 -14.40 4.68
N ALA A 308 3.03 -14.53 5.36
CA ALA A 308 1.83 -13.83 4.94
C ALA A 308 1.89 -12.34 5.27
N LEU A 309 1.47 -11.53 4.30
CA LEU A 309 1.22 -10.11 4.46
C LEU A 309 -0.16 -9.89 5.07
N ASP A 310 -0.37 -8.70 5.62
CA ASP A 310 -1.70 -8.27 6.01
C ASP A 310 -2.66 -8.33 4.81
N ALA A 311 -3.76 -9.07 5.00
CA ALA A 311 -4.79 -9.34 4.00
C ALA A 311 -6.14 -8.76 4.43
N SER A 312 -6.11 -7.77 5.32
CA SER A 312 -7.31 -7.13 5.89
C SER A 312 -7.85 -5.98 5.04
N LEU A 313 -7.09 -5.49 4.06
CA LEU A 313 -7.52 -4.47 3.08
C LEU A 313 -7.49 -5.11 1.69
N VAL A 314 -8.66 -5.23 1.06
CA VAL A 314 -8.84 -5.95 -0.21
C VAL A 314 -9.17 -4.96 -1.30
N THR A 315 -8.39 -4.96 -2.38
CA THR A 315 -8.62 -4.07 -3.53
C THR A 315 -10.04 -4.23 -4.05
N GLY A 316 -10.74 -3.12 -4.31
CA GLY A 316 -12.14 -3.11 -4.74
C GLY A 316 -13.17 -3.18 -3.63
N THR A 317 -12.78 -3.27 -2.35
CA THR A 317 -13.70 -3.16 -1.22
C THR A 317 -13.63 -1.77 -0.58
N ALA A 318 -14.55 -1.48 0.35
CA ALA A 318 -14.55 -0.25 1.13
C ALA A 318 -14.59 -0.55 2.64
N VAL A 319 -14.03 0.36 3.45
CA VAL A 319 -13.98 0.22 4.92
C VAL A 319 -14.20 1.57 5.61
N ASP A 320 -15.02 1.61 6.67
CA ASP A 320 -15.10 2.78 7.55
C ASP A 320 -13.96 2.69 8.55
N ALA A 321 -13.02 3.61 8.47
CA ALA A 321 -11.81 3.58 9.27
C ALA A 321 -11.32 4.98 9.64
N SER A 322 -10.68 5.04 10.81
CA SER A 322 -9.88 6.19 11.24
C SER A 322 -8.41 5.94 10.90
N LEU A 323 -7.83 6.81 10.08
CA LEU A 323 -6.43 6.75 9.67
C LEU A 323 -5.61 7.83 10.37
N ALA A 324 -4.43 7.46 10.84
CA ALA A 324 -3.42 8.40 11.33
C ALA A 324 -2.29 8.51 10.30
N TYR A 325 -1.92 9.73 9.93
CA TYR A 325 -0.96 9.98 8.86
C TYR A 325 0.44 10.23 9.39
N TYR A 326 1.45 9.71 8.68
CA TYR A 326 2.82 10.12 8.92
C TYR A 326 2.96 11.62 8.59
N PRO A 327 3.65 12.41 9.42
CA PRO A 327 3.82 13.83 9.19
C PRO A 327 4.64 14.10 7.92
N GLY A 328 4.33 15.20 7.23
CA GLY A 328 4.97 15.60 5.98
C GLY A 328 4.20 16.73 5.30
N ALA A 329 4.77 17.28 4.23
CA ALA A 329 4.13 18.34 3.45
C ALA A 329 2.90 17.84 2.66
N SER A 330 3.00 16.63 2.11
CA SER A 330 1.93 15.93 1.40
C SER A 330 1.69 14.55 2.02
N PRO A 331 1.06 14.45 3.21
CA PRO A 331 0.92 13.19 3.93
C PRO A 331 0.11 12.15 3.15
N LEU A 332 0.80 11.13 2.64
CA LEU A 332 0.18 10.00 1.94
C LEU A 332 0.23 8.72 2.79
N ARG A 333 1.38 8.41 3.41
CA ARG A 333 1.53 7.21 4.22
C ARG A 333 0.69 7.32 5.49
N ALA A 334 -0.09 6.27 5.77
CA ALA A 334 -0.98 6.23 6.93
C ALA A 334 -0.96 4.86 7.63
N VAL A 335 -1.44 4.86 8.87
CA VAL A 335 -1.72 3.67 9.67
C VAL A 335 -3.22 3.62 9.92
N VAL A 336 -3.83 2.46 9.73
CA VAL A 336 -5.20 2.21 10.18
C VAL A 336 -5.19 2.19 11.71
N ALA A 337 -5.75 3.23 12.32
CA ALA A 337 -5.82 3.39 13.77
C ALA A 337 -6.97 2.57 14.34
N GLU A 338 -8.15 2.69 13.74
CA GLU A 338 -9.38 2.05 14.19
C GLU A 338 -10.27 1.74 12.98
N ARG A 339 -10.96 0.59 13.00
CA ARG A 339 -12.01 0.24 12.02
C ARG A 339 -13.36 0.29 12.71
N HIS A 340 -14.34 0.84 12.01
CA HIS A 340 -15.70 1.04 12.50
C HIS A 340 -16.70 0.10 11.84
N GLY A 341 -16.30 -0.59 10.76
CA GLY A 341 -17.07 -1.66 10.13
C GLY A 341 -16.92 -1.72 8.61
N PRO A 342 -17.61 -2.68 7.97
CA PRO A 342 -17.67 -2.79 6.52
C PRO A 342 -18.45 -1.63 5.90
N VAL A 343 -18.05 -1.26 4.68
CA VAL A 343 -18.79 -0.34 3.83
C VAL A 343 -19.06 -1.04 2.50
N ALA A 344 -20.24 -0.83 1.92
CA ALA A 344 -20.56 -1.37 0.61
C ALA A 344 -19.56 -0.87 -0.44
N ALA A 345 -19.03 -1.78 -1.26
CA ALA A 345 -18.15 -1.40 -2.36
C ALA A 345 -18.91 -0.50 -3.34
N ALA A 346 -18.21 0.45 -3.92
CA ALA A 346 -18.73 1.32 -4.96
C ALA A 346 -17.60 1.74 -5.89
N ARG A 347 -17.95 2.21 -7.08
CA ARG A 347 -16.98 2.86 -7.97
C ARG A 347 -16.50 4.16 -7.30
N PRO A 348 -15.18 4.33 -7.07
CA PRO A 348 -14.65 5.53 -6.42
C PRO A 348 -14.84 6.77 -7.30
N ALA A 349 -14.93 7.94 -6.66
CA ALA A 349 -14.98 9.21 -7.37
C ALA A 349 -13.64 9.50 -8.08
N GLY A 350 -13.69 9.65 -9.40
CA GLY A 350 -12.50 9.90 -10.21
C GLY A 350 -12.17 11.38 -10.37
N THR A 351 -10.98 11.61 -10.90
CA THR A 351 -10.44 12.90 -11.33
C THR A 351 -10.29 12.87 -12.84
N ARG A 352 -10.67 13.95 -13.53
CA ARG A 352 -10.48 14.05 -14.98
C ARG A 352 -9.00 14.19 -15.32
N LEU A 353 -8.58 13.65 -16.45
CA LEU A 353 -7.17 13.71 -16.88
C LEU A 353 -6.64 15.15 -16.95
N SER A 354 -7.45 16.11 -17.40
CA SER A 354 -7.11 17.54 -17.44
C SER A 354 -6.75 18.14 -16.07
N GLN A 355 -7.19 17.54 -14.96
CA GLN A 355 -6.92 18.02 -13.61
C GLN A 355 -5.65 17.38 -12.99
N VAL A 356 -5.16 16.28 -13.57
CA VAL A 356 -4.02 15.52 -13.02
C VAL A 356 -2.74 16.37 -12.94
N PRO A 357 -2.33 17.13 -13.99
CA PRO A 357 -1.11 17.92 -13.91
C PRO A 357 -1.12 18.94 -12.77
N GLY A 358 -2.26 19.60 -12.52
CA GLY A 358 -2.41 20.54 -11.41
C GLY A 358 -2.24 19.87 -10.05
N ARG A 359 -2.88 18.72 -9.84
CA ARG A 359 -2.74 17.94 -8.59
C ARG A 359 -1.31 17.47 -8.35
N ILE A 360 -0.64 16.98 -9.40
CA ILE A 360 0.76 16.53 -9.29
C ILE A 360 1.69 17.71 -9.02
N ALA A 361 1.46 18.86 -9.66
CA ALA A 361 2.22 20.08 -9.40
C ALA A 361 2.09 20.54 -7.93
N GLU A 362 0.88 20.49 -7.35
CA GLU A 362 0.67 20.78 -5.92
C GLU A 362 1.44 19.82 -5.02
N VAL A 363 1.42 18.52 -5.32
CA VAL A 363 2.17 17.50 -4.57
C VAL A 363 3.66 17.77 -4.63
N LEU A 364 4.22 18.02 -5.83
CA LEU A 364 5.64 18.28 -6.04
C LEU A 364 6.09 19.63 -5.46
N ALA A 365 5.21 20.64 -5.45
CA ALA A 365 5.49 21.91 -4.79
C ALA A 365 5.62 21.75 -3.26
N GLY A 366 4.84 20.83 -2.66
CA GLY A 366 4.94 20.49 -1.24
C GLY A 366 6.08 19.52 -0.92
N ASP A 367 6.29 18.50 -1.75
CA ASP A 367 7.30 17.45 -1.60
C ASP A 367 8.00 17.20 -2.94
N PRO A 368 9.12 17.91 -3.22
CA PRO A 368 9.83 17.82 -4.50
C PRO A 368 10.39 16.44 -4.84
N TRP A 369 10.47 15.55 -3.86
CA TRP A 369 11.01 14.21 -4.03
C TRP A 369 9.91 13.15 -4.14
N ALA A 370 8.64 13.54 -4.24
CA ALA A 370 7.54 12.60 -4.45
C ALA A 370 7.75 11.86 -5.79
N ASP A 371 8.00 10.55 -5.69
CA ASP A 371 8.29 9.67 -6.83
C ASP A 371 7.07 8.89 -7.31
N SER A 372 5.98 8.97 -6.54
CA SER A 372 4.74 8.26 -6.78
C SER A 372 3.56 8.99 -6.16
N TRP A 373 2.40 8.95 -6.84
CA TRP A 373 1.15 9.47 -6.29
C TRP A 373 -0.07 8.69 -6.81
N PRO A 374 -1.02 8.27 -5.95
CA PRO A 374 -2.23 7.61 -6.43
C PRO A 374 -3.18 8.61 -7.09
N VAL A 375 -3.73 8.20 -8.23
CA VAL A 375 -4.80 8.93 -8.93
C VAL A 375 -5.92 7.95 -9.28
N VAL A 376 -7.17 8.34 -9.05
CA VAL A 376 -8.33 7.65 -9.61
C VAL A 376 -8.81 8.51 -10.76
N LEU A 377 -8.83 7.94 -11.95
CA LEU A 377 -9.15 8.61 -13.20
C LEU A 377 -10.54 8.20 -13.64
N GLU A 378 -11.40 9.17 -13.94
CA GLU A 378 -12.71 8.90 -14.53
C GLU A 378 -12.71 9.18 -16.03
N GLY A 379 -13.52 8.42 -16.78
CA GLY A 379 -13.76 8.67 -18.19
C GLY A 379 -12.53 8.45 -19.08
N VAL A 380 -11.64 7.54 -18.70
CA VAL A 380 -10.41 7.29 -19.47
C VAL A 380 -10.57 6.11 -20.43
N ILE A 381 -10.11 6.29 -21.65
CA ILE A 381 -10.03 5.30 -22.71
C ILE A 381 -8.57 4.82 -22.78
N PRO A 382 -8.28 3.57 -22.37
CA PRO A 382 -6.93 3.02 -22.42
C PRO A 382 -6.49 2.75 -23.85
N SER A 383 -5.23 3.06 -24.13
CA SER A 383 -4.51 2.66 -25.34
C SER A 383 -3.32 1.76 -24.96
N LYS A 384 -2.52 1.36 -25.95
CA LYS A 384 -1.30 0.56 -25.70
C LYS A 384 -0.23 1.34 -24.92
N GLU A 385 -0.25 2.67 -25.02
CA GLU A 385 0.85 3.53 -24.54
C GLU A 385 0.37 4.58 -23.52
N SER A 386 -0.93 4.82 -23.40
CA SER A 386 -1.48 5.91 -22.59
C SER A 386 -2.90 5.63 -22.09
N LEU A 387 -3.31 6.36 -21.06
CA LEU A 387 -4.72 6.57 -20.71
C LEU A 387 -5.13 7.91 -21.30
N MET A 388 -6.19 7.95 -22.13
CA MET A 388 -6.66 9.18 -22.79
C MET A 388 -8.08 9.52 -22.37
N ASP A 389 -8.50 10.79 -22.49
CA ASP A 389 -9.91 11.17 -22.41
C ASP A 389 -10.44 11.60 -23.80
N GLU A 390 -11.75 11.87 -23.87
CA GLU A 390 -12.42 12.32 -25.10
C GLU A 390 -11.93 13.70 -25.58
N ASP A 391 -11.35 14.49 -24.68
CA ASP A 391 -10.80 15.82 -24.95
C ASP A 391 -9.35 15.76 -25.49
N GLY A 392 -8.77 14.56 -25.61
CA GLY A 392 -7.42 14.34 -26.12
C GLY A 392 -6.31 14.56 -25.08
N ASN A 393 -6.65 14.72 -23.80
CA ASN A 393 -5.64 14.68 -22.72
C ASN A 393 -5.15 13.25 -22.55
N GLY A 394 -3.86 13.08 -22.25
CA GLY A 394 -3.24 11.77 -22.13
C GLY A 394 -2.28 11.69 -20.96
N LEU A 395 -2.30 10.54 -20.28
CA LEU A 395 -1.29 10.16 -19.29
C LEU A 395 -0.53 8.94 -19.81
N PRO A 396 0.80 9.03 -20.03
CA PRO A 396 1.57 7.90 -20.54
C PRO A 396 1.57 6.75 -19.54
N LEU A 397 1.60 5.51 -20.05
CA LEU A 397 1.79 4.32 -19.24
C LEU A 397 3.27 4.14 -18.91
N HIS A 398 3.53 3.60 -17.73
CA HIS A 398 4.89 3.30 -17.29
C HIS A 398 5.50 2.20 -18.19
N PRO A 399 6.72 2.36 -18.73
CA PRO A 399 7.33 1.40 -19.66
C PRO A 399 7.41 -0.04 -19.12
N ALA A 400 7.74 -0.18 -17.82
CA ALA A 400 7.78 -1.47 -17.14
C ALA A 400 6.41 -2.12 -16.87
N GLY A 401 5.29 -1.46 -17.22
CA GLY A 401 3.93 -1.97 -17.01
C GLY A 401 3.51 -3.06 -18.00
N GLY A 402 4.21 -3.16 -19.15
CA GLY A 402 3.87 -4.11 -20.21
C GLY A 402 2.51 -3.83 -20.86
N ALA A 403 2.09 -4.73 -21.75
CA ALA A 403 0.81 -4.60 -22.43
C ALA A 403 -0.36 -4.91 -21.49
N LEU A 404 -1.20 -3.91 -21.21
CA LEU A 404 -2.34 -3.99 -20.29
C LEU A 404 -3.57 -4.62 -20.95
N TRP A 405 -3.44 -5.85 -21.46
CA TRP A 405 -4.51 -6.56 -22.16
C TRP A 405 -5.79 -6.69 -21.33
N ARG A 406 -5.67 -6.83 -20.00
CA ARG A 406 -6.82 -6.86 -19.09
C ARG A 406 -7.57 -5.55 -19.09
N LEU A 407 -6.86 -4.43 -18.98
CA LEU A 407 -7.46 -3.09 -19.01
C LEU A 407 -8.15 -2.83 -20.36
N LEU A 408 -7.48 -3.17 -21.47
CA LEU A 408 -8.05 -3.05 -22.81
C LEU A 408 -9.29 -3.93 -23.00
N ALA A 409 -9.29 -5.15 -22.46
CA ALA A 409 -10.42 -6.07 -22.54
C ALA A 409 -11.63 -5.59 -21.73
N VAL A 410 -11.40 -5.03 -20.53
CA VAL A 410 -12.46 -4.45 -19.69
C VAL A 410 -13.05 -3.21 -20.34
N SER A 411 -12.20 -2.33 -20.87
CA SER A 411 -12.67 -1.11 -21.53
C SER A 411 -13.43 -1.40 -22.83
N GLY A 412 -12.96 -2.36 -23.64
CA GLY A 412 -13.55 -2.60 -24.96
C GLY A 412 -13.48 -1.40 -25.91
N GLY A 413 -12.68 -0.37 -25.59
CA GLY A 413 -12.63 0.91 -26.29
C GLY A 413 -13.57 1.98 -25.72
N HIS A 414 -14.31 1.68 -24.65
CA HIS A 414 -15.19 2.63 -23.95
C HIS A 414 -14.50 3.26 -22.73
N PRO A 415 -14.93 4.47 -22.31
CA PRO A 415 -14.41 5.12 -21.11
C PRO A 415 -14.63 4.30 -19.85
N VAL A 416 -13.60 4.14 -19.03
CA VAL A 416 -13.62 3.40 -17.75
C VAL A 416 -13.09 4.25 -16.60
N THR A 417 -13.33 3.80 -15.36
CA THR A 417 -12.66 4.38 -14.17
C THR A 417 -11.43 3.54 -13.83
N VAL A 418 -10.27 4.18 -13.70
CA VAL A 418 -8.99 3.51 -13.47
C VAL A 418 -8.26 4.15 -12.30
N ALA A 419 -7.92 3.36 -11.29
CA ALA A 419 -6.94 3.75 -10.30
C ALA A 419 -5.54 3.45 -10.82
N ALA A 420 -4.64 4.43 -10.74
CA ALA A 420 -3.26 4.31 -11.19
C ALA A 420 -2.30 4.95 -10.17
N GLU A 421 -1.08 4.42 -10.11
CA GLU A 421 0.06 5.08 -9.48
C GLU A 421 0.75 5.95 -10.54
N TRP A 422 0.65 7.27 -10.43
CA TRP A 422 1.46 8.19 -11.22
C TRP A 422 2.92 8.10 -10.75
N THR A 423 3.87 8.09 -11.69
CA THR A 423 5.29 8.37 -11.42
C THR A 423 5.85 9.29 -12.50
N PRO A 424 7.04 9.90 -12.30
CA PRO A 424 7.69 10.71 -13.32
C PRO A 424 7.96 9.97 -14.64
N ARG A 425 8.02 8.63 -14.61
CA ARG A 425 8.29 7.77 -15.77
C ARG A 425 7.03 7.26 -16.47
N GLY A 426 5.85 7.63 -15.98
CA GLY A 426 4.56 7.19 -16.49
C GLY A 426 3.69 6.53 -15.43
N SER A 427 2.42 6.38 -15.76
CA SER A 427 1.41 5.84 -14.85
C SER A 427 1.35 4.32 -14.86
N ARG A 428 1.16 3.72 -13.70
CA ARG A 428 0.92 2.28 -13.54
C ARG A 428 -0.53 2.05 -13.15
N PRO A 429 -1.41 1.64 -14.07
CA PRO A 429 -2.76 1.22 -13.72
C PRO A 429 -2.74 0.08 -12.71
N LEU A 430 -3.57 0.18 -11.67
CA LEU A 430 -3.64 -0.74 -10.55
C LEU A 430 -4.97 -1.52 -10.56
N THR A 431 -6.06 -0.82 -10.88
CA THR A 431 -7.42 -1.37 -10.79
C THR A 431 -8.33 -0.61 -11.74
N VAL A 432 -9.25 -1.32 -12.38
CA VAL A 432 -10.28 -0.76 -13.25
C VAL A 432 -11.66 -1.20 -12.78
N TRP A 433 -12.61 -0.28 -12.88
CA TRP A 433 -14.04 -0.52 -12.70
C TRP A 433 -14.73 -0.45 -14.06
N ASP A 434 -15.49 -1.48 -14.40
CA ASP A 434 -16.31 -1.48 -15.61
C ASP A 434 -17.63 -0.68 -15.45
N GLU A 435 -18.48 -0.70 -16.47
CA GLU A 435 -19.77 0.01 -16.45
C GLU A 435 -20.73 -0.53 -15.38
N GLU A 436 -20.63 -1.81 -15.03
CA GLU A 436 -21.41 -2.46 -13.97
C GLU A 436 -20.77 -2.30 -12.58
N SER A 437 -19.71 -1.48 -12.48
CA SER A 437 -18.90 -1.28 -11.27
C SER A 437 -18.18 -2.55 -10.78
N GLN A 438 -18.04 -3.58 -11.61
CA GLN A 438 -17.21 -4.75 -11.31
C GLN A 438 -15.74 -4.36 -11.29
N VAL A 439 -15.01 -4.91 -10.32
CA VAL A 439 -13.61 -4.56 -10.08
C VAL A 439 -12.66 -5.58 -10.69
N VAL A 440 -11.77 -5.10 -11.56
CA VAL A 440 -10.69 -5.90 -12.13
C VAL A 440 -9.34 -5.32 -11.70
N ARG A 441 -8.51 -6.17 -11.08
CA ARG A 441 -7.14 -5.83 -10.72
C ARG A 441 -6.21 -6.03 -11.92
N LEU A 442 -5.32 -5.07 -12.14
CA LEU A 442 -4.44 -5.02 -13.31
C LEU A 442 -3.07 -5.64 -13.04
#